data_AF-A0A0F9LE70-F1
#
_entry.id   AF-A0A0F9LE70-F1
#
_cell.length_a   1.000
_cell.length_b   1.000
_cell.length_c   1.000
_cell.angle_alpha   90.00
_cell.angle_beta   90.00
_cell.angle_gamma   90.00
#
_symmetry.space_group_name_H-M   'P 1'
#
loop_
_entity.id
_entity.type
_entity.pdbx_description
1 polymer ?
#
loop_
_entity_poly.entity_id
_entity_poly.type
_entity_poly.pdbx_seq_one_letter_code
_entity_poly.pdbx_strand_id
1 'polypeptide(L)'
;MVVDHAKILNIIFDWIPNSSGFETKIKPILISKDSNGHFNEDALLNRFAYTIVDQQRDVESIIIPLWNALLYYGMNYDFLLNSENASQFISTIFQAYGHQQYHIEEELKIQNKKMGSRTEALMNCYIKRNPVEFFRLIKDNQKDLFRLYNILKEYLFISDKSASFFLRDIEGFDFSLVPIDSNVARSVQRTGLYFHDFKKEDINIEEVFGRIIPIKERTIEDNFKALSGKIFEVCKIDNKSPYELNRYLFLLGADFCKFNRCKICKISKFCYYNNLNIEKKKKFLARLKS
;
A
#
# COMPACT_ATOMS: atom_id res chain seq x y z
N MET A 1 19.99 16.21 15.63
CA MET A 1 20.64 15.00 15.07
C MET A 1 20.23 14.92 13.62
N VAL A 2 21.20 14.73 12.73
CA VAL A 2 20.95 14.83 11.29
C VAL A 2 20.66 13.46 10.73
N VAL A 3 19.54 13.32 10.05
CA VAL A 3 19.20 12.10 9.32
C VAL A 3 19.96 12.13 8.00
N ASP A 4 20.93 11.24 7.85
CA ASP A 4 21.62 11.01 6.57
C ASP A 4 20.69 10.18 5.67
N HIS A 5 19.76 10.87 5.00
CA HIS A 5 18.72 10.24 4.20
C HIS A 5 19.32 9.47 3.01
N ALA A 6 20.32 10.02 2.33
CA ALA A 6 21.02 9.35 1.23
C ALA A 6 21.59 7.99 1.67
N LYS A 7 22.21 7.94 2.85
CA LYS A 7 22.70 6.68 3.43
C LYS A 7 21.59 5.71 3.78
N ILE A 8 20.49 6.19 4.36
CA ILE A 8 19.31 5.34 4.66
C ILE A 8 18.74 4.76 3.35
N LEU A 9 18.55 5.59 2.33
CA LEU A 9 18.03 5.17 1.04
C LEU A 9 18.91 4.13 0.39
N ASN A 10 20.22 4.36 0.30
CA ASN A 10 21.13 3.38 -0.30
C ASN A 10 21.07 2.02 0.41
N ILE A 11 21.06 2.00 1.75
CA ILE A 11 20.92 0.73 2.49
C ILE A 11 19.57 0.06 2.19
N ILE A 12 18.47 0.82 2.14
CA ILE A 12 17.13 0.27 1.84
C ILE A 12 17.10 -0.34 0.44
N PHE A 13 17.60 0.38 -0.57
CA PHE A 13 17.61 -0.03 -1.97
C PHE A 13 18.56 -1.21 -2.23
N ASP A 14 19.66 -1.34 -1.50
CA ASP A 14 20.56 -2.48 -1.65
C ASP A 14 20.04 -3.74 -0.92
N TRP A 15 19.35 -3.55 0.21
CA TRP A 15 18.98 -4.65 1.09
C TRP A 15 17.60 -5.25 0.80
N ILE A 16 16.57 -4.41 0.72
CA ILE A 16 15.19 -4.89 0.72
C ILE A 16 14.84 -5.71 -0.53
N PRO A 17 15.28 -5.36 -1.76
CA PRO A 17 14.98 -6.18 -2.95
C PRO A 17 15.49 -7.62 -2.83
N ASN A 18 16.59 -7.80 -2.11
CA ASN A 18 17.25 -9.10 -1.90
C ASN A 18 16.71 -9.83 -0.66
N SER A 19 15.63 -9.36 -0.05
CA SER A 19 15.03 -9.98 1.14
C SER A 19 13.98 -11.01 0.76
N SER A 20 13.79 -12.04 1.61
CA SER A 20 12.73 -13.03 1.42
C SER A 20 11.34 -12.39 1.37
N GLY A 21 11.10 -11.33 2.15
CA GLY A 21 9.84 -10.60 2.14
C GLY A 21 9.52 -9.93 0.81
N PHE A 22 10.54 -9.51 0.04
CA PHE A 22 10.31 -8.98 -1.31
C PHE A 22 9.84 -10.06 -2.27
N GLU A 23 10.53 -11.20 -2.30
CA GLU A 23 10.20 -12.34 -3.16
C GLU A 23 8.81 -12.92 -2.84
N THR A 24 8.40 -12.96 -1.56
CA THR A 24 7.14 -13.58 -1.16
C THR A 24 5.95 -12.63 -1.07
N LYS A 25 6.16 -11.33 -0.79
CA LYS A 25 5.06 -10.37 -0.54
C LYS A 25 4.92 -9.28 -1.61
N ILE A 26 6.01 -8.90 -2.28
CA ILE A 26 6.00 -7.77 -3.23
C ILE A 26 6.06 -8.26 -4.68
N LYS A 27 7.06 -9.07 -5.03
CA LYS A 27 7.25 -9.54 -6.40
C LYS A 27 6.00 -10.24 -7.00
N PRO A 28 5.25 -11.08 -6.25
CA PRO A 28 4.08 -11.75 -6.82
C PRO A 28 2.90 -10.83 -7.17
N ILE A 29 2.88 -9.60 -6.64
CA ILE A 29 1.78 -8.64 -6.89
C ILE A 29 2.16 -7.56 -7.93
N LEU A 30 3.35 -7.63 -8.51
CA LEU A 30 3.77 -6.71 -9.58
C LEU A 30 3.22 -7.19 -10.92
N ILE A 31 2.71 -6.25 -11.72
CA ILE A 31 2.21 -6.52 -13.06
C ILE A 31 3.21 -6.01 -14.08
N SER A 32 3.97 -6.96 -14.64
CA SER A 32 4.96 -6.69 -15.69
C SER A 32 4.40 -6.93 -17.08
N LYS A 33 5.02 -6.27 -18.06
CA LYS A 33 4.77 -6.53 -19.48
C LYS A 33 5.47 -7.82 -19.90
N ASP A 34 4.86 -8.53 -20.83
CA ASP A 34 5.51 -9.65 -21.52
C ASP A 34 6.62 -9.16 -22.47
N SER A 35 7.30 -10.10 -23.15
CA SER A 35 8.34 -9.78 -24.12
C SER A 35 7.85 -8.96 -25.32
N ASN A 36 6.55 -8.90 -25.55
CA ASN A 36 5.91 -8.11 -26.61
C ASN A 36 5.45 -6.74 -26.12
N GLY A 37 5.69 -6.41 -24.84
CA GLY A 37 5.27 -5.16 -24.23
C GLY A 37 3.79 -5.12 -23.81
N HIS A 38 3.12 -6.27 -23.74
CA HIS A 38 1.71 -6.38 -23.38
C HIS A 38 1.50 -6.85 -21.94
N PHE A 39 0.45 -6.34 -21.29
CA PHE A 39 0.01 -6.85 -19.99
C PHE A 39 -0.92 -8.05 -20.18
N ASN A 40 -0.86 -9.00 -19.25
CA ASN A 40 -1.88 -10.04 -19.14
C ASN A 40 -3.18 -9.43 -18.61
N GLU A 41 -4.27 -9.60 -19.36
CA GLU A 41 -5.58 -8.96 -19.10
C GLU A 41 -6.18 -9.43 -17.76
N ASP A 42 -6.16 -10.74 -17.51
CA ASP A 42 -6.63 -11.32 -16.25
C ASP A 42 -5.78 -10.85 -15.07
N ALA A 43 -4.46 -10.80 -15.23
CA ALA A 43 -3.55 -10.37 -14.17
C ALA A 43 -3.82 -8.92 -13.74
N LEU A 44 -4.16 -8.02 -14.67
CA LEU A 44 -4.56 -6.65 -14.36
C LEU A 44 -5.86 -6.61 -13.56
N LEU A 45 -6.92 -7.28 -14.04
CA LEU A 45 -8.20 -7.28 -13.34
C LEU A 45 -8.09 -7.95 -11.96
N ASN A 46 -7.41 -9.09 -11.89
CA ASN A 46 -7.12 -9.81 -10.65
C ASN A 46 -6.33 -8.93 -9.67
N ARG A 47 -5.31 -8.19 -10.14
CA ARG A 47 -4.56 -7.28 -9.28
C ARG A 47 -5.41 -6.14 -8.77
N PHE A 48 -6.29 -5.58 -9.59
CA PHE A 48 -7.22 -4.55 -9.15
C PHE A 48 -8.19 -5.09 -8.10
N ALA A 49 -8.81 -6.25 -8.37
CA ALA A 49 -9.69 -6.97 -7.46
C ALA A 49 -9.02 -7.31 -6.12
N TYR A 50 -7.74 -7.70 -6.14
CA TYR A 50 -6.94 -7.96 -4.93
C TYR A 50 -6.93 -6.76 -3.97
N THR A 51 -7.01 -5.51 -4.45
CA THR A 51 -7.03 -4.31 -3.58
C THR A 51 -8.29 -4.20 -2.71
N ILE A 52 -9.36 -4.93 -3.06
CA ILE A 52 -10.59 -5.05 -2.27
C ILE A 52 -10.36 -6.04 -1.12
N VAL A 53 -9.65 -7.13 -1.41
CA VAL A 53 -9.33 -8.19 -0.46
C VAL A 53 -8.24 -7.76 0.52
N ASP A 54 -7.21 -7.04 0.05
CA ASP A 54 -6.07 -6.57 0.84
C ASP A 54 -6.40 -5.36 1.73
N GLN A 55 -7.33 -5.58 2.67
CA GLN A 55 -7.84 -4.58 3.59
C GLN A 55 -8.01 -5.16 5.00
N GLN A 56 -7.49 -4.45 6.00
CA GLN A 56 -7.76 -4.67 7.43
C GLN A 56 -7.32 -6.01 8.05
N ARG A 57 -6.72 -6.92 7.28
CA ARG A 57 -6.16 -8.19 7.77
C ARG A 57 -4.66 -8.27 7.57
N ASP A 58 -4.06 -9.23 8.26
CA ASP A 58 -2.63 -9.52 8.10
C ASP A 58 -2.37 -10.12 6.72
N VAL A 59 -1.46 -9.50 5.97
CA VAL A 59 -1.25 -9.83 4.56
C VAL A 59 -0.72 -11.25 4.39
N GLU A 60 0.25 -11.63 5.22
CA GLU A 60 0.99 -12.88 5.08
C GLU A 60 0.18 -14.09 5.56
N SER A 61 -0.50 -13.97 6.70
CA SER A 61 -1.22 -15.10 7.32
C SER A 61 -2.66 -15.26 6.85
N ILE A 62 -3.28 -14.20 6.30
CA ILE A 62 -4.69 -14.22 5.90
C ILE A 62 -4.86 -13.88 4.42
N ILE A 63 -4.42 -12.69 3.99
CA ILE A 63 -4.75 -12.19 2.64
C ILE A 63 -4.15 -13.05 1.52
N ILE A 64 -2.85 -13.35 1.59
CA ILE A 64 -2.17 -14.16 0.55
C ILE A 64 -2.77 -15.56 0.47
N PRO A 65 -2.92 -16.33 1.58
CA PRO A 65 -3.55 -17.64 1.54
C PRO A 65 -4.99 -17.60 1.01
N LEU A 66 -5.79 -16.64 1.46
CA LEU A 66 -7.17 -16.46 1.01
C LEU A 66 -7.24 -16.17 -0.49
N TRP A 67 -6.41 -15.25 -1.00
CA TRP A 67 -6.37 -14.90 -2.41
C TRP A 67 -5.94 -16.08 -3.28
N ASN A 68 -4.90 -16.79 -2.86
CA ASN A 68 -4.45 -18.00 -3.54
C ASN A 68 -5.55 -19.07 -3.55
N ALA A 69 -6.30 -19.22 -2.46
CA ALA A 69 -7.43 -20.15 -2.39
C ALA A 69 -8.54 -19.76 -3.36
N LEU A 70 -8.93 -18.49 -3.44
CA LEU A 70 -9.91 -18.01 -4.41
C LEU A 70 -9.52 -18.41 -5.84
N LEU A 71 -8.29 -18.07 -6.24
CA LEU A 71 -7.79 -18.39 -7.58
C LEU A 71 -7.67 -19.90 -7.81
N TYR A 72 -7.14 -20.64 -6.83
CA TYR A 72 -6.95 -22.09 -6.92
C TYR A 72 -8.28 -22.84 -7.07
N TYR A 73 -9.33 -22.41 -6.36
CA TYR A 73 -10.66 -22.99 -6.46
C TYR A 73 -11.48 -22.45 -7.66
N GLY A 74 -10.81 -21.78 -8.61
CA GLY A 74 -11.41 -21.44 -9.90
C GLY A 74 -12.13 -20.10 -9.94
N MET A 75 -11.87 -19.18 -9.00
CA MET A 75 -12.35 -17.80 -9.15
C MET A 75 -11.75 -17.18 -10.40
N ASN A 76 -12.59 -16.89 -11.38
CA ASN A 76 -12.26 -16.12 -12.58
C ASN A 76 -13.51 -15.36 -13.06
N TYR A 77 -13.35 -14.53 -14.09
CA TYR A 77 -14.45 -13.72 -14.64
C TYR A 77 -15.67 -14.58 -15.01
N ASP A 78 -15.47 -15.67 -15.75
CA ASP A 78 -16.57 -16.52 -16.23
C ASP A 78 -17.33 -17.20 -15.08
N PHE A 79 -16.61 -17.71 -14.07
CA PHE A 79 -17.22 -18.30 -12.89
C PHE A 79 -18.05 -17.27 -12.13
N LEU A 80 -17.50 -16.08 -11.90
CA LEU A 80 -18.18 -15.02 -11.14
C LEU A 80 -19.40 -14.46 -11.88
N LEU A 81 -19.40 -14.46 -13.21
CA LEU A 81 -20.54 -14.00 -14.00
C LEU A 81 -21.65 -15.03 -14.10
N ASN A 82 -21.31 -16.31 -14.29
CA ASN A 82 -22.27 -17.34 -14.67
C ASN A 82 -22.72 -18.25 -13.52
N SER A 83 -22.03 -18.25 -12.38
CA SER A 83 -22.40 -19.09 -11.24
C SER A 83 -23.40 -18.41 -10.32
N GLU A 84 -24.56 -19.04 -10.11
CA GLU A 84 -25.54 -18.63 -9.08
C GLU A 84 -24.95 -18.67 -7.66
N ASN A 85 -23.88 -19.44 -7.45
CA ASN A 85 -23.22 -19.63 -6.17
C ASN A 85 -21.97 -18.75 -5.98
N ALA A 86 -21.62 -17.88 -6.93
CA ALA A 86 -20.38 -17.08 -6.89
C ALA A 86 -20.23 -16.26 -5.59
N SER A 87 -21.30 -15.57 -5.19
CA SER A 87 -21.33 -14.79 -3.94
C SER A 87 -21.15 -15.68 -2.71
N GLN A 88 -21.82 -16.84 -2.67
CA GLN A 88 -21.70 -17.76 -1.55
C GLN A 88 -20.30 -18.37 -1.47
N PHE A 89 -19.71 -18.73 -2.62
CA PHE A 89 -18.34 -19.21 -2.72
C PHE A 89 -17.33 -18.21 -2.15
N ILE A 90 -17.36 -16.94 -2.59
CA ILE A 90 -16.46 -15.90 -2.06
C ILE A 90 -16.67 -15.74 -0.55
N SER A 91 -17.94 -15.64 -0.13
CA SER A 91 -18.28 -15.46 1.28
C SER A 91 -17.76 -16.62 2.15
N THR A 92 -17.92 -17.86 1.69
CA THR A 92 -17.42 -19.05 2.39
C THR A 92 -15.89 -19.03 2.50
N ILE A 93 -15.17 -18.67 1.43
CA ILE A 93 -13.70 -18.59 1.48
C ILE A 93 -13.25 -17.48 2.43
N PHE A 94 -13.84 -16.29 2.34
CA PHE A 94 -13.56 -15.20 3.29
C PHE A 94 -13.79 -15.64 4.74
N GLN A 95 -14.89 -16.35 5.04
CA GLN A 95 -15.16 -16.86 6.37
C GLN A 95 -14.14 -17.91 6.81
N ALA A 96 -13.78 -18.84 5.93
CA ALA A 96 -12.83 -19.93 6.24
C ALA A 96 -11.44 -19.41 6.62
N TYR A 97 -10.98 -18.33 5.97
CA TYR A 97 -9.70 -17.68 6.28
C TYR A 97 -9.84 -16.59 7.35
N GLY A 98 -11.01 -16.47 7.99
CA GLY A 98 -11.27 -15.48 9.01
C GLY A 98 -11.04 -14.07 8.48
N HIS A 99 -11.62 -13.72 7.34
CA HIS A 99 -11.70 -12.37 6.79
C HIS A 99 -13.05 -11.73 7.13
N GLN A 100 -13.10 -10.40 7.25
CA GLN A 100 -14.36 -9.69 7.48
C GLN A 100 -15.18 -9.63 6.19
N GLN A 101 -16.46 -10.01 6.27
CA GLN A 101 -17.41 -9.86 5.16
C GLN A 101 -17.80 -8.42 4.89
N TYR A 102 -17.95 -7.63 5.96
CA TYR A 102 -18.50 -6.28 5.88
C TYR A 102 -17.44 -5.24 6.20
N HIS A 103 -17.51 -4.11 5.51
CA HIS A 103 -16.75 -2.91 5.86
C HIS A 103 -17.19 -2.37 7.23
N ILE A 104 -16.25 -1.78 7.97
CA ILE A 104 -16.55 -1.13 9.25
C ILE A 104 -17.32 0.17 9.03
N GLU A 105 -18.13 0.56 10.01
CA GLU A 105 -19.06 1.69 9.91
C GLU A 105 -18.35 3.02 9.57
N GLU A 106 -17.12 3.21 10.05
CA GLU A 106 -16.33 4.41 9.75
C GLU A 106 -15.96 4.51 8.26
N GLU A 107 -15.64 3.41 7.59
CA GLU A 107 -15.36 3.40 6.14
C GLU A 107 -16.63 3.68 5.33
N LEU A 108 -17.76 3.13 5.79
CA LEU A 108 -19.07 3.35 5.20
C LEU A 108 -19.49 4.83 5.28
N LYS A 109 -19.23 5.48 6.42
CA LYS A 109 -19.45 6.93 6.62
C LYS A 109 -18.59 7.77 5.68
N ILE A 110 -17.31 7.45 5.53
CA ILE A 110 -16.40 8.17 4.62
C ILE A 110 -16.87 8.04 3.16
N GLN A 111 -17.49 6.92 2.79
CA GLN A 111 -17.95 6.66 1.43
C GLN A 111 -19.44 6.99 1.20
N ASN A 112 -20.14 7.58 2.17
CA ASN A 112 -21.60 7.82 2.13
C ASN A 112 -22.43 6.55 1.78
N LYS A 113 -22.04 5.39 2.31
CA LYS A 113 -22.74 4.11 2.11
C LYS A 113 -23.36 3.62 3.41
N LYS A 114 -24.49 2.92 3.33
CA LYS A 114 -25.22 2.38 4.50
C LYS A 114 -24.78 0.98 4.93
N MET A 115 -24.24 0.21 4.00
CA MET A 115 -23.70 -1.14 4.20
C MET A 115 -22.74 -1.45 3.04
N GLY A 116 -21.77 -2.33 3.25
CA GLY A 116 -20.83 -2.72 2.22
C GLY A 116 -20.29 -4.10 2.42
N SER A 117 -20.69 -5.03 1.55
CA SER A 117 -20.13 -6.37 1.50
C SER A 117 -18.86 -6.36 0.65
N ARG A 118 -17.76 -6.90 1.18
CA ARG A 118 -16.53 -7.11 0.41
C ARG A 118 -16.73 -8.13 -0.70
N THR A 119 -17.62 -9.09 -0.49
CA THR A 119 -18.04 -10.04 -1.52
C THR A 119 -18.73 -9.29 -2.67
N GLU A 120 -19.65 -8.37 -2.36
CA GLU A 120 -20.32 -7.54 -3.37
C GLU A 120 -19.32 -6.63 -4.11
N ALA A 121 -18.38 -6.01 -3.37
CA ALA A 121 -17.32 -5.20 -3.96
C ALA A 121 -16.47 -6.01 -4.95
N LEU A 122 -16.04 -7.21 -4.53
CA LEU A 122 -15.24 -8.12 -5.36
C LEU A 122 -16.03 -8.55 -6.61
N MET A 123 -17.28 -8.98 -6.45
CA MET A 123 -18.17 -9.32 -7.56
C MET A 123 -18.35 -8.14 -8.53
N ASN A 124 -18.60 -6.94 -8.01
CA ASN A 124 -18.77 -5.73 -8.81
C ASN A 124 -17.54 -5.42 -9.68
N CYS A 125 -16.34 -5.72 -9.19
CA CYS A 125 -15.10 -5.56 -9.95
C CYS A 125 -15.14 -6.33 -11.27
N TYR A 126 -15.56 -7.60 -11.23
CA TYR A 126 -15.65 -8.45 -12.42
C TYR A 126 -16.90 -8.19 -13.23
N ILE A 127 -18.06 -7.92 -12.62
CA ILE A 127 -19.31 -7.64 -13.35
C ILE A 127 -19.20 -6.33 -14.14
N LYS A 128 -18.57 -5.30 -13.58
CA LYS A 128 -18.52 -3.97 -14.20
C LYS A 128 -17.70 -3.96 -15.49
N ARG A 129 -16.64 -4.77 -15.59
CA ARG A 129 -15.82 -4.93 -16.80
C ARG A 129 -15.19 -6.33 -16.84
N ASN A 130 -15.27 -6.97 -18.00
CA ASN A 130 -14.49 -8.18 -18.25
C ASN A 130 -12.98 -7.86 -18.39
N PRO A 131 -12.07 -8.87 -18.38
CA PRO A 131 -10.63 -8.65 -18.48
C PRO A 131 -10.22 -7.81 -19.71
N VAL A 132 -10.79 -8.08 -20.89
CA VAL A 132 -10.49 -7.35 -22.14
C VAL A 132 -10.90 -5.88 -22.02
N GLU A 133 -12.10 -5.62 -21.52
CA GLU A 133 -12.64 -4.27 -21.32
C GLU A 133 -11.83 -3.48 -20.29
N PHE A 134 -11.44 -4.15 -19.20
CA PHE A 134 -10.59 -3.55 -18.17
C PHE A 134 -9.21 -3.23 -18.75
N PHE A 135 -8.60 -4.14 -19.50
CA PHE A 135 -7.34 -3.87 -20.20
C PHE A 135 -7.44 -2.68 -21.16
N ARG A 136 -8.52 -2.57 -21.96
CA ARG A 136 -8.76 -1.40 -22.82
C ARG A 136 -8.84 -0.11 -22.01
N LEU A 137 -9.57 -0.12 -20.88
CA LEU A 137 -9.62 1.03 -19.97
C LEU A 137 -8.21 1.47 -19.54
N ILE A 138 -7.35 0.52 -19.13
CA ILE A 138 -5.97 0.80 -18.73
C ILE A 138 -5.20 1.40 -19.91
N LYS A 139 -5.26 0.78 -21.09
CA LYS A 139 -4.55 1.21 -22.30
C LYS A 139 -4.96 2.61 -22.77
N ASP A 140 -6.25 2.90 -22.75
CA ASP A 140 -6.81 4.18 -23.22
C ASP A 140 -6.46 5.34 -22.29
N ASN A 141 -6.19 5.07 -21.01
CA ASN A 141 -5.89 6.08 -20.00
C ASN A 141 -4.44 6.05 -19.51
N GLN A 142 -3.56 5.21 -20.07
CA GLN A 142 -2.16 5.08 -19.60
C GLN A 142 -1.35 6.38 -19.67
N LYS A 143 -1.75 7.33 -20.54
CA LYS A 143 -1.13 8.66 -20.67
C LYS A 143 -1.68 9.69 -19.68
N ASP A 144 -2.82 9.42 -19.07
CA ASP A 144 -3.49 10.27 -18.08
C ASP A 144 -3.89 9.41 -16.87
N LEU A 145 -2.88 9.10 -16.06
CA LEU A 145 -3.05 8.25 -14.89
C LEU A 145 -3.96 8.90 -13.82
N PHE A 146 -4.11 10.22 -13.83
CA PHE A 146 -5.03 10.91 -12.92
C PHE A 146 -6.49 10.66 -13.33
N ARG A 147 -6.80 10.70 -14.63
CA ARG A 147 -8.10 10.28 -15.13
C ARG A 147 -8.36 8.81 -14.80
N LEU A 148 -7.40 7.92 -15.07
CA LEU A 148 -7.53 6.50 -14.74
C LEU A 148 -7.81 6.30 -13.24
N TYR A 149 -7.03 6.94 -12.38
CA TYR A 149 -7.21 6.92 -10.93
C TYR A 149 -8.63 7.29 -10.49
N ASN A 150 -9.21 8.35 -11.07
CA ASN A 150 -10.58 8.76 -10.75
C ASN A 150 -11.61 7.74 -11.24
N ILE A 151 -11.43 7.15 -12.44
CA ILE A 151 -12.32 6.09 -12.95
C ILE A 151 -12.27 4.85 -12.04
N LEU A 152 -11.08 4.45 -11.59
CA LEU A 152 -10.92 3.29 -10.69
C LEU A 152 -11.68 3.49 -9.37
N LYS A 153 -11.74 4.72 -8.86
CA LYS A 153 -12.49 5.07 -7.63
C LYS A 153 -14.01 5.02 -7.80
N GLU A 154 -14.54 4.96 -9.02
CA GLU A 154 -15.96 4.75 -9.26
C GLU A 154 -16.40 3.29 -9.02
N TYR A 155 -15.46 2.36 -8.82
CA TYR A 155 -15.78 1.01 -8.42
C TYR A 155 -16.20 0.94 -6.95
N LEU A 156 -17.07 0.00 -6.62
CA LEU A 156 -17.56 -0.13 -5.26
C LEU A 156 -16.41 -0.44 -4.29
N PHE A 157 -16.25 0.42 -3.27
CA PHE A 157 -15.30 0.26 -2.17
C PHE A 157 -13.81 0.40 -2.54
N ILE A 158 -13.54 1.10 -3.65
CA ILE A 158 -12.19 1.51 -4.02
C ILE A 158 -11.90 2.90 -3.44
N SER A 159 -10.94 2.96 -2.53
CA SER A 159 -10.45 4.22 -1.93
C SER A 159 -9.25 4.79 -2.70
N ASP A 160 -8.83 6.00 -2.34
CA ASP A 160 -7.58 6.61 -2.83
C ASP A 160 -6.37 5.70 -2.62
N LYS A 161 -6.31 5.03 -1.46
CA LYS A 161 -5.29 4.03 -1.14
C LYS A 161 -5.35 2.86 -2.12
N SER A 162 -6.53 2.27 -2.34
CA SER A 162 -6.69 1.09 -3.18
C SER A 162 -6.33 1.37 -4.64
N ALA A 163 -6.81 2.50 -5.18
CA ALA A 163 -6.49 2.91 -6.55
C ALA A 163 -5.00 3.23 -6.73
N SER A 164 -4.38 3.95 -5.78
CA SER A 164 -2.93 4.21 -5.83
C SER A 164 -2.09 2.94 -5.64
N PHE A 165 -2.55 1.97 -4.84
CA PHE A 165 -1.91 0.65 -4.73
C PHE A 165 -1.87 -0.09 -6.07
N PHE A 166 -3.00 -0.11 -6.79
CA PHE A 166 -3.09 -0.74 -8.09
C PHE A 166 -2.16 -0.04 -9.10
N LEU A 167 -2.25 1.29 -9.23
CA LEU A 167 -1.43 2.04 -10.18
C LEU A 167 0.06 1.93 -9.90
N ARG A 168 0.47 1.94 -8.62
CA ARG A 168 1.87 1.74 -8.23
C ARG A 168 2.41 0.42 -8.77
N ASP A 169 1.61 -0.65 -8.73
CA ASP A 169 2.05 -2.03 -8.99
C ASP A 169 2.06 -2.46 -10.45
N ILE A 170 1.73 -1.55 -11.37
CA ILE A 170 1.83 -1.76 -12.81
C ILE A 170 3.16 -1.20 -13.31
N GLU A 171 3.87 -2.01 -14.09
CA GLU A 171 5.12 -1.59 -14.72
C GLU A 171 4.91 -0.41 -15.68
N GLY A 172 5.75 0.62 -15.55
CA GLY A 172 5.72 1.81 -16.40
C GLY A 172 4.61 2.80 -16.06
N PHE A 173 3.90 2.61 -14.95
CA PHE A 173 2.92 3.59 -14.46
C PHE A 173 3.57 4.51 -13.43
N ASP A 174 3.85 5.73 -13.85
CA ASP A 174 4.45 6.76 -13.01
C ASP A 174 3.38 7.70 -12.43
N PHE A 175 2.51 7.17 -11.56
CA PHE A 175 1.46 7.98 -10.93
C PHE A 175 2.00 8.86 -9.80
N SER A 176 1.59 10.13 -9.75
CA SER A 176 2.13 11.12 -8.80
C SER A 176 1.77 10.90 -7.32
N LEU A 177 1.10 9.80 -6.99
CA LEU A 177 0.77 9.41 -5.62
C LEU A 177 1.17 7.95 -5.37
N VAL A 178 1.79 7.70 -4.22
CA VAL A 178 2.05 6.36 -3.71
C VAL A 178 1.13 6.06 -2.53
N PRO A 179 0.70 4.80 -2.36
CA PRO A 179 -0.21 4.44 -1.30
C PRO A 179 0.45 4.50 0.09
N ILE A 180 -0.30 4.99 1.07
CA ILE A 180 0.15 5.13 2.46
C ILE A 180 -0.65 4.19 3.37
N ASP A 181 -0.10 3.02 3.66
CA ASP A 181 -0.64 2.11 4.67
C ASP A 181 -0.02 2.39 6.06
N SER A 182 -0.43 1.61 7.07
CA SER A 182 0.08 1.79 8.43
C SER A 182 1.56 1.42 8.59
N ASN A 183 2.10 0.57 7.70
CA ASN A 183 3.49 0.15 7.69
C ASN A 183 4.37 1.22 7.06
N VAL A 184 4.00 1.74 5.89
CA VAL A 184 4.65 2.85 5.17
C VAL A 184 4.63 4.11 6.03
N ALA A 185 3.47 4.51 6.56
CA ALA A 185 3.36 5.70 7.41
C ALA A 185 4.25 5.60 8.66
N ARG A 186 4.39 4.40 9.22
CA ARG A 186 5.25 4.13 10.38
C ARG A 186 6.73 4.17 10.00
N SER A 187 7.12 3.50 8.93
CA SER A 187 8.52 3.37 8.55
C SER A 187 9.08 4.69 8.00
N VAL A 188 8.35 5.42 7.17
CA VAL A 188 8.80 6.72 6.62
C VAL A 188 9.06 7.76 7.72
N GLN A 189 8.21 7.78 8.76
CA GLN A 189 8.37 8.69 9.89
C GLN A 189 9.45 8.22 10.87
N ARG A 190 9.54 6.91 11.16
CA ARG A 190 10.56 6.40 12.09
C ARG A 190 11.97 6.48 11.53
N THR A 191 12.14 6.19 10.25
CA THR A 191 13.44 6.30 9.56
C THR A 191 13.97 7.73 9.60
N GLY A 192 13.07 8.71 9.58
CA GLY A 192 13.38 10.13 9.50
C GLY A 192 13.27 10.71 8.09
N LEU A 193 12.92 9.89 7.08
CA LEU A 193 12.77 10.34 5.70
C LEU A 193 11.66 11.41 5.56
N TYR A 194 10.59 11.29 6.35
CA TYR A 194 9.52 12.29 6.39
C TYR A 194 9.99 13.68 6.87
N PHE A 195 11.11 13.75 7.60
CA PHE A 195 11.67 14.97 8.19
C PHE A 195 12.99 15.39 7.51
N HIS A 196 13.24 14.95 6.27
CA HIS A 196 14.52 15.19 5.57
C HIS A 196 14.83 16.67 5.31
N ASP A 197 13.81 17.53 5.33
CA ASP A 197 13.86 18.96 5.07
C ASP A 197 14.35 19.79 6.27
N PHE A 198 14.46 19.19 7.46
CA PHE A 198 15.01 19.88 8.61
C PHE A 198 16.53 20.08 8.48
N LYS A 199 16.96 21.35 8.44
CA LYS A 199 18.39 21.72 8.46
C LYS A 199 19.03 21.34 9.79
N LYS A 200 20.33 21.03 9.77
CA LYS A 200 21.10 20.55 10.94
C LYS A 200 20.98 21.48 12.16
N GLU A 201 20.85 22.77 11.91
CA GLU A 201 20.86 23.86 12.89
C GLU A 201 19.47 24.18 13.47
N ASP A 202 18.38 23.73 12.81
CA ASP A 202 17.00 24.16 13.10
C ASP A 202 16.14 23.07 13.78
N ILE A 203 16.72 21.94 14.23
CA ILE A 203 15.93 20.82 14.75
C ILE A 203 15.47 21.11 16.19
N ASN A 204 14.39 21.89 16.32
CA ASN A 204 13.56 21.84 17.50
C ASN A 204 12.80 20.50 17.51
N ILE A 205 13.11 19.65 18.49
CA ILE A 205 12.51 18.32 18.61
C ILE A 205 10.97 18.37 18.74
N GLU A 206 10.44 19.42 19.37
CA GLU A 206 9.00 19.59 19.54
C GLU A 206 8.33 19.98 18.22
N GLU A 207 9.02 20.69 17.33
CA GLU A 207 8.52 20.96 15.97
C GLU A 207 8.46 19.66 15.14
N VAL A 208 9.51 18.84 15.20
CA VAL A 208 9.51 17.52 14.54
C VAL A 208 8.37 16.65 15.06
N PHE A 209 8.12 16.65 16.36
CA PHE A 209 7.02 15.91 16.96
C PHE A 209 5.65 16.48 16.58
N GLY A 210 5.54 17.80 16.43
CA GLY A 210 4.33 18.46 15.94
C GLY A 210 3.95 18.02 14.52
N ARG A 211 4.94 17.72 13.66
CA ARG A 211 4.72 17.26 12.28
C ARG A 211 4.42 15.77 12.15
N ILE A 212 4.58 14.97 13.21
CA ILE A 212 4.23 13.54 13.15
C ILE A 212 2.75 13.41 12.83
N ILE A 213 2.46 12.73 11.71
CA ILE A 213 1.11 12.37 11.33
C ILE A 213 0.77 11.06 12.05
N PRO A 214 -0.26 11.05 12.92
CA PRO A 214 -0.65 9.82 13.60
C PRO A 214 -1.13 8.77 12.61
N ILE A 215 -0.85 7.49 12.90
CA ILE A 215 -1.14 6.39 11.96
C ILE A 215 -2.62 6.32 11.62
N LYS A 216 -3.52 6.58 12.57
CA LYS A 216 -4.97 6.56 12.33
C LYS A 216 -5.43 7.66 11.35
N GLU A 217 -4.71 8.78 11.30
CA GLU A 217 -5.04 9.97 10.50
C GLU A 217 -4.39 9.95 9.11
N ARG A 218 -3.59 8.91 8.79
CA ARG A 218 -2.89 8.76 7.51
C ARG A 218 -3.82 8.70 6.29
N THR A 219 -5.09 8.40 6.49
CA THR A 219 -6.11 8.28 5.45
C THR A 219 -6.87 9.59 5.21
N ILE A 220 -6.64 10.62 6.03
CA ILE A 220 -7.13 11.98 5.77
C ILE A 220 -6.38 12.51 4.54
N GLU A 221 -7.09 13.10 3.59
CA GLU A 221 -6.56 13.45 2.26
C GLU A 221 -5.26 14.28 2.33
N ASP A 222 -5.24 15.36 3.12
CA ASP A 222 -4.06 16.22 3.26
C ASP A 222 -2.87 15.48 3.86
N ASN A 223 -3.11 14.65 4.88
CA ASN A 223 -2.08 13.83 5.51
C ASN A 223 -1.54 12.74 4.58
N PHE A 224 -2.43 12.11 3.79
CA PHE A 224 -2.06 11.13 2.78
C PHE A 224 -1.16 11.78 1.72
N LYS A 225 -1.57 12.94 1.19
CA LYS A 225 -0.80 13.70 0.20
C LYS A 225 0.54 14.16 0.77
N ALA A 226 0.60 14.61 2.02
CA ALA A 226 1.84 15.00 2.68
C ALA A 226 2.82 13.81 2.81
N LEU A 227 2.36 12.65 3.28
CA LEU A 227 3.21 11.46 3.41
C LEU A 227 3.67 10.94 2.04
N SER A 228 2.77 10.89 1.05
CA SER A 228 3.10 10.50 -0.33
C SER A 228 4.11 11.47 -0.95
N GLY A 229 3.84 12.77 -0.89
CA GLY A 229 4.71 13.82 -1.43
C GLY A 229 6.11 13.77 -0.84
N LYS A 230 6.24 13.52 0.46
CA LYS A 230 7.56 13.35 1.10
C LYS A 230 8.36 12.16 0.58
N ILE A 231 7.72 11.07 0.17
CA ILE A 231 8.42 9.95 -0.48
C ILE A 231 9.00 10.41 -1.83
N PHE A 232 8.23 11.15 -2.64
CA PHE A 232 8.70 11.70 -3.91
C PHE A 232 9.84 12.71 -3.72
N GLU A 233 9.73 13.63 -2.77
CA GLU A 233 10.76 14.63 -2.47
C GLU A 233 12.10 13.97 -2.14
N VAL A 234 12.10 12.99 -1.23
CA VAL A 234 13.32 12.29 -0.81
C VAL A 234 13.92 11.47 -1.95
N CYS A 235 13.08 10.80 -2.74
CA CYS A 235 13.54 10.05 -3.91
C CYS A 235 14.14 10.94 -5.00
N LYS A 236 13.62 12.16 -5.18
CA LYS A 236 14.13 13.12 -6.17
C LYS A 236 15.56 13.56 -5.86
N ILE A 237 15.93 13.69 -4.58
CA ILE A 237 17.28 14.11 -4.16
C ILE A 237 18.34 13.10 -4.62
N ASP A 238 18.06 11.80 -4.47
CA ASP A 238 19.02 10.71 -4.75
C ASP A 238 18.74 9.94 -6.06
N ASN A 239 17.87 10.48 -6.92
CA ASN A 239 17.42 9.87 -8.18
C ASN A 239 16.97 8.40 -8.02
N LYS A 240 16.13 8.15 -7.01
CA LYS A 240 15.56 6.83 -6.69
C LYS A 240 14.09 6.75 -7.10
N SER A 241 13.58 5.55 -7.32
CA SER A 241 12.16 5.36 -7.61
C SER A 241 11.29 5.50 -6.35
N PRO A 242 10.30 6.42 -6.33
CA PRO A 242 9.37 6.56 -5.20
C PRO A 242 8.47 5.32 -5.04
N TYR A 243 8.18 4.61 -6.12
CA TYR A 243 7.35 3.40 -6.12
C TYR A 243 8.07 2.23 -5.47
N GLU A 244 9.37 2.06 -5.78
CA GLU A 244 10.23 1.08 -5.14
C GLU A 244 10.41 1.40 -3.67
N LEU A 245 10.75 2.66 -3.34
CA LEU A 245 10.88 3.09 -1.95
C LEU A 245 9.59 2.83 -1.17
N ASN A 246 8.42 3.12 -1.73
CA ASN A 246 7.14 2.87 -1.08
C ASN A 246 6.94 1.38 -0.72
N ARG A 247 7.29 0.45 -1.63
CA ARG A 247 7.24 -1.00 -1.35
C ARG A 247 8.25 -1.41 -0.28
N TYR A 248 9.45 -0.84 -0.34
CA TYR A 248 10.49 -1.16 0.63
C TYR A 248 10.15 -0.63 2.02
N LEU A 249 9.53 0.55 2.10
CA LEU A 249 8.99 1.12 3.32
C LEU A 249 7.85 0.26 3.89
N PHE A 250 7.01 -0.34 3.05
CA PHE A 250 6.01 -1.32 3.49
C PHE A 250 6.67 -2.52 4.18
N LEU A 251 7.65 -3.16 3.54
CA LEU A 251 8.37 -4.30 4.11
C LEU A 251 9.13 -3.94 5.39
N LEU A 252 9.83 -2.80 5.38
CA LEU A 252 10.52 -2.26 6.56
C LEU A 252 9.53 -2.01 7.72
N GLY A 253 8.33 -1.54 7.39
CA GLY A 253 7.22 -1.35 8.30
C GLY A 253 6.73 -2.66 8.91
N ALA A 254 6.39 -3.62 8.05
CA ALA A 254 5.81 -4.90 8.40
C ALA A 254 6.77 -5.79 9.18
N ASP A 255 8.01 -5.96 8.71
CA ASP A 255 8.93 -6.96 9.23
C ASP A 255 9.76 -6.45 10.42
N PHE A 256 9.97 -5.13 10.52
CA PHE A 256 10.85 -4.53 11.54
C PHE A 256 10.15 -3.49 12.42
N CYS A 257 9.57 -2.45 11.83
CA CYS A 257 9.10 -1.30 12.60
C CYS A 257 7.87 -1.62 13.45
N LYS A 258 6.90 -2.40 12.93
CA LYS A 258 5.71 -2.83 13.67
C LYS A 258 6.07 -3.55 14.97
N PHE A 259 7.09 -4.41 14.93
CA PHE A 259 7.54 -5.26 16.03
C PHE A 259 8.75 -4.73 16.80
N ASN A 260 9.20 -3.50 16.51
CA ASN A 260 10.39 -2.89 17.09
C ASN A 260 11.66 -3.77 17.02
N ARG A 261 11.85 -4.52 15.92
CA ARG A 261 13.02 -5.37 15.70
C ARG A 261 14.25 -4.56 15.27
N CYS A 262 14.54 -3.45 15.96
CA CYS A 262 15.60 -2.52 15.62
C CYS A 262 16.99 -3.16 15.66
N LYS A 263 17.23 -4.13 16.56
CA LYS A 263 18.53 -4.79 16.73
C LYS A 263 19.03 -5.51 15.46
N ILE A 264 18.11 -6.02 14.65
CA ILE A 264 18.41 -6.77 13.42
C ILE A 264 18.13 -5.95 12.14
N CYS A 265 17.68 -4.71 12.28
CA CYS A 265 17.38 -3.83 11.16
C CYS A 265 18.67 -3.15 10.67
N LYS A 266 18.99 -3.30 9.37
CA LYS A 266 20.26 -2.81 8.80
C LYS A 266 20.44 -1.29 8.84
N ILE A 267 19.34 -0.54 8.90
CA ILE A 267 19.38 0.93 9.01
C ILE A 267 19.31 1.44 10.46
N SER A 268 19.30 0.56 11.46
CA SER A 268 19.05 0.95 12.86
C SER A 268 20.00 2.02 13.40
N LYS A 269 21.27 2.01 12.99
CA LYS A 269 22.28 3.02 13.39
C LYS A 269 22.02 4.40 12.78
N PHE A 270 21.29 4.47 11.67
CA PHE A 270 21.01 5.72 10.94
C PHE A 270 19.56 6.20 11.14
N CYS A 271 18.69 5.31 11.60
CA CYS A 271 17.27 5.56 11.85
C CYS A 271 17.06 6.66 12.90
N TYR A 272 16.33 7.72 12.53
CA TYR A 272 15.98 8.83 13.41
C TYR A 272 15.41 8.36 14.75
N TYR A 273 14.35 7.54 14.72
CA TYR A 273 13.69 7.04 15.92
C TYR A 273 14.63 6.26 16.83
N ASN A 274 15.51 5.43 16.27
CA ASN A 274 16.39 4.59 17.08
C ASN A 274 17.46 5.41 17.81
N ASN A 275 17.86 6.55 17.24
CA ASN A 275 18.87 7.42 17.84
C ASN A 275 18.28 8.44 18.83
N LEU A 276 16.95 8.51 18.98
CA LEU A 276 16.32 9.25 20.08
C LEU A 276 16.64 8.61 21.44
N ASN A 277 16.74 9.45 22.49
CA ASN A 277 16.80 8.97 23.86
C ASN A 277 15.45 8.34 24.29
N ILE A 278 15.43 7.65 25.44
CA ILE A 278 14.27 6.88 25.90
C ILE A 278 13.02 7.75 26.06
N GLU A 279 13.15 8.96 26.61
CA GLU A 279 12.02 9.88 26.82
C GLU A 279 11.44 10.36 25.48
N LYS A 280 12.30 10.79 24.55
CA LYS A 280 11.92 11.22 23.21
C LYS A 280 11.28 10.09 22.40
N LYS A 281 11.76 8.85 22.56
CA LYS A 281 11.11 7.67 21.96
C LYS A 281 9.69 7.47 22.45
N LYS A 282 9.43 7.67 23.76
CA LYS A 282 8.07 7.56 24.32
C LYS A 282 7.15 8.63 23.73
N LYS A 283 7.59 9.89 23.69
CA LYS A 283 6.83 11.00 23.07
C LYS A 283 6.52 10.74 21.60
N PHE A 284 7.54 10.34 20.82
CA PHE A 284 7.39 9.99 19.40
C PHE A 284 6.35 8.89 19.19
N LEU A 285 6.42 7.80 19.98
CA LEU A 285 5.45 6.70 19.88
C LEU A 285 4.05 7.10 20.32
N ALA A 286 3.92 7.95 21.35
CA ALA A 286 2.63 8.45 21.80
C ALA A 286 1.95 9.24 20.68
N ARG A 287 2.68 10.14 20.02
CA ARG A 287 2.17 10.93 18.90
C ARG A 287 1.88 10.09 17.65
N LEU A 288 2.71 9.09 17.36
CA LEU A 288 2.46 8.20 16.23
C LEU A 288 1.21 7.32 16.42
N LYS A 289 0.87 6.99 17.68
CA LYS A 289 -0.30 6.19 18.03
C LYS A 289 -1.58 7.02 18.23
N SER A 290 -1.44 8.31 18.57
CA SER A 290 -2.54 9.18 19.00
C SER A 290 -3.69 9.20 18.00
#